data_AF-A0A510JLK9-F1
#
_entry.id   AF-A0A510JLK9-F1
#
_cell.length_a   1.000
_cell.length_b   1.000
_cell.length_c   1.000
_cell.angle_alpha   90.00
_cell.angle_beta   90.00
_cell.angle_gamma   90.00
#
_symmetry.space_group_name_H-M   'P 1'
#
loop_
_entity.id
_entity.type
_entity.pdbx_description
1 polymer ?
#
loop_
_entity_poly.entity_id
_entity_poly.type
_entity_poly.pdbx_seq_one_letter_code
_entity_poly.pdbx_strand_id
1 'polypeptide(L)'
;MVKKMNLQKMKFFILALIMISTVSINTFSAPKETQKLEWKQISLEPDLDGDGIKDKIDVDYAVEGNSVHLKFTPYLFSEKAKFMKGKSVEKTISKSEFEVKFDTFIKGFIAEYPKKSGISAKSKQNTQTQIPEKQETVKPATPTGTKVNDGNKKTNLQNDSQKNDKPIKNNTEDQKTTNMKKAQDSIIEENKKGDNSSENTKTETPKNTSSNSPKGSHPYIKEFSAQRPKNLTFNFQYDKHSPKDMDEFVFIKTATNIKKEPSSNSKTIKSASYSQKYKTIGIVGSKSDEWYEVFFDNQIGYIPKSAAEKREFDWNDMMNKVEKTNKFINEALSANKKLYVLDDYIPLGGGENGKRDKFGNRANQSEFGYLDKTFKDYINIPDRTIMVIDEQNDKYIKVKIDAYDSGTYYLKPSTGKYLKDAGITGEITRFIYVDRASQNEMIIEKSGNDWNVVTSSFVTTGKDSGNSFATPYGTFLIAYSKPVMQYTGSDNKTVVGDAKNAVRFSGGGYMHSIPSLFEPKNTREQRKAATAKKIGTYPESHKCIRHYDDQIKFIYDWLGNSTPGHKEGFRVPTVPTVMLVK
;
A
#
# COMPACT_ATOMS: atom_id res chain seq x y z
N MET A 1 -9.84 6.07 21.04
CA MET A 1 -8.78 6.63 20.17
C MET A 1 -9.39 7.79 19.40
N VAL A 2 -9.07 9.02 19.81
CA VAL A 2 -9.55 10.26 19.18
C VAL A 2 -9.14 10.25 17.70
N LYS A 3 -10.13 10.24 16.81
CA LYS A 3 -9.91 10.15 15.37
C LYS A 3 -9.74 11.57 14.84
N LYS A 4 -8.50 11.95 14.50
CA LYS A 4 -8.19 13.25 13.89
C LYS A 4 -8.88 13.34 12.53
N MET A 5 -9.86 14.23 12.39
CA MET A 5 -10.67 14.37 11.19
C MET A 5 -10.83 15.85 10.83
N ASN A 6 -10.66 16.17 9.54
CA ASN A 6 -11.04 17.48 9.02
C ASN A 6 -12.57 17.63 9.11
N LEU A 7 -13.05 18.85 9.35
CA LEU A 7 -14.46 19.26 9.43
C LEU A 7 -15.35 18.57 8.37
N GLN A 8 -14.89 18.46 7.13
CA GLN A 8 -15.64 17.80 6.04
C GLN A 8 -15.81 16.29 6.26
N LYS A 9 -14.74 15.59 6.70
CA LYS A 9 -14.78 14.15 7.05
C LYS A 9 -15.58 13.89 8.34
N MET A 10 -15.59 14.85 9.26
CA MET A 10 -16.39 14.81 10.48
C MET A 10 -17.89 14.85 10.19
N LYS A 11 -18.34 15.78 9.35
CA LYS A 11 -19.74 15.88 8.92
C LYS A 11 -20.27 14.53 8.42
N PHE A 12 -19.54 13.92 7.48
CA PHE A 12 -19.91 12.61 6.93
C PHE A 12 -19.91 11.50 7.98
N PHE A 13 -19.03 11.55 8.99
CA PHE A 13 -18.95 10.51 10.02
C PHE A 13 -20.08 10.61 11.04
N ILE A 14 -20.44 11.83 11.48
CA ILE A 14 -21.55 12.01 12.42
C ILE A 14 -22.90 11.80 11.72
N LEU A 15 -23.08 12.28 10.47
CA LEU A 15 -24.29 11.97 9.68
C LEU A 15 -24.46 10.46 9.46
N ALA A 16 -23.37 9.77 9.08
CA ALA A 16 -23.42 8.32 8.88
C ALA A 16 -23.81 7.57 10.17
N LEU A 17 -23.41 8.08 11.34
CA LEU A 17 -23.74 7.47 12.63
C LEU A 17 -25.16 7.82 13.12
N ILE A 18 -25.67 9.01 12.80
CA ILE A 18 -27.07 9.39 13.06
C ILE A 18 -28.01 8.49 12.24
N MET A 19 -27.67 8.19 10.99
CA MET A 19 -28.46 7.32 10.08
C MET A 19 -28.45 5.84 10.50
N ILE A 20 -27.48 5.39 11.30
CA ILE A 20 -27.45 4.03 11.85
C ILE A 20 -28.40 3.89 13.05
N SER A 21 -28.78 5.01 13.70
CA SER A 21 -29.67 5.00 14.88
C SER A 21 -31.18 4.92 14.54
N THR A 22 -31.56 4.85 13.26
CA THR A 22 -32.97 4.80 12.82
C THR A 22 -33.47 3.39 12.48
N VAL A 23 -32.79 2.33 12.93
CA VAL A 23 -33.31 0.96 12.77
C VAL A 23 -34.28 0.65 13.91
N SER A 24 -35.57 0.86 13.62
CA SER A 24 -36.78 0.26 14.18
C SER A 24 -36.75 -0.24 15.64
N ILE A 25 -37.36 0.56 16.53
CA ILE A 25 -37.88 0.06 17.81
C ILE A 25 -39.16 -0.72 17.48
N ASN A 26 -39.08 -2.05 17.46
CA ASN A 26 -40.29 -2.87 17.57
C ASN A 26 -40.84 -2.71 18.99
N THR A 27 -42.11 -2.34 19.07
CA THR A 27 -42.91 -2.28 20.29
C THR A 27 -42.96 -3.65 20.97
N PHE A 28 -42.20 -3.82 22.05
CA PHE A 28 -42.43 -4.85 23.06
C PHE A 28 -42.38 -4.16 24.43
N SER A 29 -43.52 -4.18 25.13
CA SER A 29 -43.65 -3.62 26.47
C SER A 29 -42.87 -4.44 27.48
N ALA A 30 -41.77 -3.87 27.98
CA ALA A 30 -41.09 -4.25 29.22
C ALA A 30 -40.72 -2.95 29.97
N PRO A 31 -40.68 -2.95 31.32
CA PRO A 31 -40.65 -1.73 32.11
C PRO A 31 -39.36 -0.94 31.88
N LYS A 32 -39.48 0.40 31.87
CA LYS A 32 -38.41 1.37 31.61
C LYS A 32 -37.22 1.19 32.55
N GLU A 33 -36.21 0.46 32.10
CA GLU A 33 -34.83 0.79 32.46
C GLU A 33 -34.48 2.09 31.73
N THR A 34 -34.11 3.13 32.50
CA THR A 34 -33.56 4.38 31.98
C THR A 34 -32.38 4.09 31.06
N GLN A 35 -32.60 4.16 29.74
CA GLN A 35 -31.52 4.10 28.75
C GLN A 35 -30.51 5.20 29.05
N LYS A 36 -29.30 4.80 29.45
CA LYS A 36 -28.20 5.71 29.74
C LYS A 36 -27.71 6.30 28.41
N LEU A 37 -27.74 7.63 28.27
CA LEU A 37 -27.23 8.33 27.09
C LEU A 37 -25.77 7.92 26.81
N GLU A 38 -25.53 7.25 25.68
CA GLU A 38 -24.18 6.82 25.27
C GLU A 38 -23.46 7.96 24.55
N TRP A 39 -22.54 8.63 25.25
CA TRP A 39 -21.73 9.70 24.69
C TRP A 39 -20.52 9.18 23.91
N LYS A 40 -20.32 9.71 22.71
CA LYS A 40 -19.19 9.41 21.82
C LYS A 40 -18.38 10.66 21.58
N GLN A 41 -17.06 10.55 21.52
CA GLN A 41 -16.16 11.71 21.34
C GLN A 41 -15.40 11.64 20.01
N ILE A 42 -15.26 12.80 19.39
CA ILE A 42 -14.37 13.05 18.26
C ILE A 42 -13.57 14.33 18.51
N SER A 43 -12.46 14.53 17.80
CA SER A 43 -11.67 15.76 17.96
C SER A 43 -11.28 16.40 16.64
N LEU A 44 -11.32 17.72 16.65
CA LEU A 44 -10.93 18.62 15.57
C LEU A 44 -9.61 19.28 15.90
N GLU A 45 -8.87 19.68 14.85
CA GLU A 45 -7.62 20.43 14.99
C GLU A 45 -7.66 21.74 14.17
N PRO A 46 -8.52 22.71 14.52
CA PRO A 46 -8.48 24.03 13.91
C PRO A 46 -7.40 24.90 14.55
N ASP A 47 -7.11 26.04 13.96
CA ASP A 47 -6.41 27.15 14.61
C ASP A 47 -7.50 28.04 15.26
N LEU A 48 -7.65 27.95 16.58
CA LEU A 48 -8.72 28.61 17.32
C LEU A 48 -8.38 30.05 17.66
N ASP A 49 -7.14 30.35 18.01
CA ASP A 49 -6.73 31.70 18.41
C ASP A 49 -6.02 32.49 17.29
N GLY A 50 -5.82 31.88 16.12
CA GLY A 50 -5.28 32.52 14.92
C GLY A 50 -3.76 32.68 14.96
N ASP A 51 -3.05 31.94 15.83
CA ASP A 51 -1.61 32.03 15.98
C ASP A 51 -0.83 31.19 14.94
N GLY A 52 -1.53 30.49 14.06
CA GLY A 52 -0.96 29.61 13.03
C GLY A 52 -0.61 28.21 13.56
N ILE A 53 -0.85 27.93 14.84
CA ILE A 53 -0.66 26.63 15.47
C ILE A 53 -2.00 25.88 15.50
N LYS A 54 -1.93 24.55 15.40
CA LYS A 54 -3.12 23.71 15.49
C LYS A 54 -3.52 23.50 16.94
N ASP A 55 -4.70 24.01 17.28
CA ASP A 55 -5.42 23.76 18.51
C ASP A 55 -6.24 22.48 18.43
N LYS A 56 -7.06 22.21 19.44
CA LYS A 56 -7.94 21.04 19.49
C LYS A 56 -9.35 21.42 19.96
N ILE A 57 -10.39 20.86 19.33
CA ILE A 57 -11.76 20.87 19.89
C ILE A 57 -12.21 19.43 20.06
N ASP A 58 -12.53 19.01 21.27
CA ASP A 58 -13.27 17.76 21.51
C ASP A 58 -14.77 18.01 21.35
N VAL A 59 -15.42 17.19 20.53
CA VAL A 59 -16.88 17.20 20.37
C VAL A 59 -17.41 15.88 20.90
N ASP A 60 -18.02 15.93 22.07
CA ASP A 60 -18.80 14.82 22.59
C ASP A 60 -20.23 14.91 22.03
N TYR A 61 -20.80 13.78 21.63
CA TYR A 61 -22.16 13.74 21.12
C TYR A 61 -22.91 12.50 21.59
N ALA A 62 -24.22 12.66 21.78
CA ALA A 62 -25.15 11.59 22.10
C ALA A 62 -26.43 11.78 21.29
N VAL A 63 -27.06 10.68 20.90
CA VAL A 63 -28.30 10.70 20.12
C VAL A 63 -29.41 10.13 21.00
N GLU A 64 -30.45 10.93 21.23
CA GLU A 64 -31.63 10.53 21.99
C GLU A 64 -32.88 10.86 21.17
N GLY A 65 -33.62 9.83 20.75
CA GLY A 65 -34.80 10.00 19.89
C GLY A 65 -34.48 10.76 18.59
N ASN A 66 -35.09 11.94 18.41
CA ASN A 66 -34.88 12.82 17.26
C ASN A 66 -33.86 13.95 17.52
N SER A 67 -33.23 13.97 18.70
CA SER A 67 -32.29 15.00 19.13
C SER A 67 -30.86 14.47 19.15
N VAL A 68 -29.93 15.33 18.77
CA VAL A 68 -28.48 15.12 18.88
C VAL A 68 -27.94 16.14 19.86
N HIS A 69 -27.50 15.66 21.02
CA HIS A 69 -26.83 16.46 22.04
C HIS A 69 -25.35 16.52 21.72
N LEU A 70 -24.77 17.71 21.82
CA LEU A 70 -23.40 18.02 21.46
C LEU A 70 -22.75 18.83 22.58
N LYS A 71 -21.50 18.51 22.90
CA LYS A 71 -20.67 19.27 23.82
C LYS A 71 -19.32 19.54 23.16
N PHE A 72 -19.03 20.81 22.95
CA PHE A 72 -17.80 21.28 22.33
C PHE A 72 -16.85 21.76 23.42
N THR A 73 -15.65 21.20 23.46
CA THR A 73 -14.62 21.53 24.44
C THR A 73 -13.35 21.96 23.71
N PRO A 74 -13.04 23.27 23.67
CA PRO A 74 -11.84 23.78 23.02
C PRO A 74 -10.60 23.59 23.91
N TYR A 75 -9.44 23.44 23.28
CA TYR A 75 -8.14 23.38 23.92
C TYR A 75 -7.12 24.16 23.10
N LEU A 76 -6.51 25.19 23.70
CA LEU A 76 -5.44 25.98 23.07
C LEU A 76 -4.07 25.35 23.29
N PHE A 77 -3.24 25.29 22.26
CA PHE A 77 -1.89 24.78 22.37
C PHE A 77 -0.94 25.87 22.92
N SER A 78 -0.52 25.72 24.17
CA SER A 78 0.37 26.69 24.82
C SER A 78 1.84 26.53 24.40
N GLU A 79 2.61 27.60 24.55
CA GLU A 79 4.07 27.66 24.31
C GLU A 79 4.89 26.64 25.13
N LYS A 80 4.31 26.05 26.18
CA LYS A 80 4.89 24.96 26.98
C LYS A 80 4.57 23.55 26.42
N ALA A 81 4.15 23.48 25.16
CA ALA A 81 3.72 22.25 24.46
C ALA A 81 2.59 21.48 25.18
N LYS A 82 1.66 22.19 25.82
CA LYS A 82 0.50 21.61 26.51
C LYS A 82 -0.81 22.24 26.07
N PHE A 83 -1.86 21.42 25.94
CA PHE A 83 -3.21 21.86 25.63
C PHE A 83 -3.92 22.43 26.88
N MET A 84 -4.33 23.69 26.83
CA MET A 84 -5.09 24.37 27.88
C MET A 84 -6.59 24.33 27.55
N LYS A 85 -7.37 23.67 28.41
CA LYS A 85 -8.82 23.50 28.24
C LYS A 85 -9.56 24.83 28.40
N GLY A 86 -10.34 25.22 27.40
CA GLY A 86 -11.24 26.36 27.43
C GLY A 86 -12.66 26.00 27.91
N LYS A 87 -13.56 26.98 27.89
CA LYS A 87 -14.95 26.81 28.34
C LYS A 87 -15.73 25.96 27.34
N SER A 88 -16.36 24.88 27.82
CA SER A 88 -17.21 24.03 26.97
C SER A 88 -18.55 24.70 26.65
N VAL A 89 -19.08 24.44 25.46
CA VAL A 89 -20.41 24.88 25.01
C VAL A 89 -21.24 23.69 24.59
N GLU A 90 -22.51 23.64 25.00
CA GLU A 90 -23.44 22.56 24.68
C GLU A 90 -24.52 23.04 23.70
N LYS A 91 -24.91 22.15 22.77
CA LYS A 91 -25.97 22.39 21.80
C LYS A 91 -26.79 21.12 21.59
N THR A 92 -28.09 21.30 21.38
CA THR A 92 -29.00 20.24 20.97
C THR A 92 -29.56 20.59 19.61
N ILE A 93 -29.42 19.68 18.65
CA ILE A 93 -29.85 19.87 17.27
C ILE A 93 -30.73 18.69 16.85
N SER A 94 -31.83 18.95 16.15
CA SER A 94 -32.67 17.88 15.61
C SER A 94 -31.93 17.10 14.51
N LYS A 95 -32.22 15.80 14.34
CA LYS A 95 -31.58 14.98 13.31
C LYS A 95 -31.77 15.54 11.89
N SER A 96 -32.97 16.05 11.59
CA SER A 96 -33.33 16.60 10.28
C SER A 96 -32.59 17.89 9.91
N GLU A 97 -32.16 18.66 10.91
CA GLU A 97 -31.47 19.94 10.70
C GLU A 97 -29.97 19.85 11.03
N PHE A 98 -29.49 18.65 11.39
CA PHE A 98 -28.14 18.45 11.90
C PHE A 98 -27.08 18.96 10.94
N GLU A 99 -27.19 18.61 9.65
CA GLU A 99 -26.18 18.96 8.65
C GLU A 99 -25.96 20.47 8.53
N VAL A 100 -27.04 21.24 8.48
CA VAL A 100 -27.01 22.70 8.28
C VAL A 100 -26.66 23.43 9.58
N LYS A 101 -27.28 23.05 10.70
CA LYS A 101 -27.09 23.76 11.98
C LYS A 101 -25.73 23.44 12.62
N PHE A 102 -25.23 22.21 12.48
CA PHE A 102 -23.92 21.83 13.03
C PHE A 102 -22.77 22.55 12.31
N ASP A 103 -22.82 22.66 10.97
CA ASP A 103 -21.78 23.36 10.21
C ASP A 103 -21.76 24.86 10.51
N THR A 104 -22.94 25.48 10.51
CA THR A 104 -23.09 26.90 10.84
C THR A 104 -22.56 27.16 12.26
N PHE A 105 -22.91 26.30 13.21
CA PHE A 105 -22.44 26.46 14.59
C PHE A 105 -20.93 26.26 14.74
N ILE A 106 -20.34 25.20 14.19
CA ILE A 106 -18.89 24.97 14.33
C ILE A 106 -18.06 26.05 13.65
N LYS A 107 -18.50 26.53 12.48
CA LYS A 107 -17.83 27.65 11.80
C LYS A 107 -17.91 28.93 12.63
N GLY A 108 -19.09 29.25 13.18
CA GLY A 108 -19.28 30.37 14.09
C GLY A 108 -18.42 30.23 15.36
N PHE A 109 -18.43 29.06 15.98
CA PHE A 109 -17.66 28.76 17.20
C PHE A 109 -16.15 28.94 17.00
N ILE A 110 -15.60 28.57 15.84
CA ILE A 110 -14.18 28.79 15.52
C ILE A 110 -13.90 30.26 15.18
N ALA A 111 -14.83 30.93 14.48
CA ALA A 111 -14.67 32.32 14.07
C ALA A 111 -14.74 33.29 15.26
N GLU A 112 -15.65 33.05 16.20
CA GLU A 112 -15.91 33.88 17.38
C GLU A 112 -15.00 33.56 18.57
N TYR A 113 -14.17 32.50 18.47
CA TYR A 113 -13.24 32.17 19.54
C TYR A 113 -12.19 33.28 19.72
N PRO A 114 -11.86 33.68 20.97
CA PRO A 114 -10.94 34.78 21.23
C PRO A 114 -9.59 34.59 20.52
N LYS A 115 -9.21 35.57 19.69
CA LYS A 115 -7.96 35.53 18.92
C LYS A 115 -6.81 36.16 19.70
N LYS A 116 -5.62 35.58 19.58
CA LYS A 116 -4.39 36.12 20.19
C LYS A 116 -4.03 37.40 19.44
N SER A 117 -4.04 38.54 20.12
CA SER A 117 -3.80 39.85 19.51
C SER A 117 -2.37 39.97 19.01
N GLY A 118 -2.15 39.71 17.72
CA GLY A 118 -0.89 39.92 17.03
C GLY A 118 -0.95 39.42 15.58
N ILE A 119 -1.03 40.36 14.64
CA ILE A 119 -1.11 40.23 13.16
C ILE A 119 -2.56 40.26 12.61
N SER A 120 -2.90 41.40 12.03
CA SER A 120 -4.19 41.71 11.42
C SER A 120 -4.38 41.05 10.06
N ALA A 121 -5.55 40.48 9.83
CA ALA A 121 -6.09 40.31 8.48
C ALA A 121 -6.65 41.67 8.01
N LYS A 122 -6.21 42.12 6.83
CA LYS A 122 -6.73 43.33 6.16
C LYS A 122 -8.26 43.22 5.97
N SER A 123 -9.02 44.00 6.74
CA SER A 123 -10.41 44.35 6.44
C SER A 123 -10.44 45.49 5.42
N LYS A 124 -11.29 45.36 4.39
CA LYS A 124 -11.69 46.49 3.54
C LYS A 124 -12.42 47.53 4.40
N GLN A 125 -12.05 48.79 4.21
CA GLN A 125 -12.68 49.97 4.80
C GLN A 125 -14.18 49.98 4.54
N ASN A 126 -14.96 50.24 5.57
CA ASN A 126 -15.96 51.32 5.52
C ASN A 126 -15.94 52.04 6.88
N THR A 127 -15.79 53.35 6.79
CA THR A 127 -15.54 54.31 7.84
C THR A 127 -16.83 54.64 8.59
N GLN A 128 -16.84 54.60 9.92
CA GLN A 128 -17.35 55.73 10.71
C GLN A 128 -16.87 55.70 12.16
N THR A 129 -16.39 56.86 12.56
CA THR A 129 -15.66 57.26 13.76
C THR A 129 -16.54 57.30 15.01
N GLN A 130 -15.98 56.97 16.18
CA GLN A 130 -16.06 57.80 17.40
C GLN A 130 -15.04 57.34 18.48
N ILE A 131 -14.23 58.31 18.93
CA ILE A 131 -13.22 58.38 20.03
C ILE A 131 -14.00 58.79 21.33
N PRO A 132 -13.56 58.68 22.62
CA PRO A 132 -12.22 58.59 23.26
C PRO A 132 -12.13 57.41 24.29
N GLU A 133 -11.10 57.14 25.10
CA GLU A 133 -10.11 57.98 25.77
C GLU A 133 -8.91 57.15 26.29
N LYS A 134 -7.85 57.87 26.61
CA LYS A 134 -6.46 57.48 26.85
C LYS A 134 -6.17 57.41 28.35
N GLN A 135 -5.30 56.50 28.82
CA GLN A 135 -4.25 56.86 29.78
C GLN A 135 -3.09 55.85 29.81
N GLU A 136 -1.89 56.44 29.82
CA GLU A 136 -0.55 55.86 29.71
C GLU A 136 -0.08 55.22 31.03
N THR A 137 0.89 54.29 31.00
CA THR A 137 2.31 54.58 31.36
C THR A 137 3.22 53.33 31.49
N VAL A 138 4.34 53.37 30.74
CA VAL A 138 5.76 53.20 31.17
C VAL A 138 6.31 51.79 31.58
N LYS A 139 7.23 51.30 30.73
CA LYS A 139 8.37 50.34 30.96
C LYS A 139 9.45 51.00 31.86
N PRO A 140 10.51 50.34 32.43
CA PRO A 140 11.33 49.26 31.82
C PRO A 140 12.08 48.28 32.77
N ALA A 141 12.84 47.35 32.16
CA ALA A 141 14.26 47.03 32.42
C ALA A 141 14.61 45.54 32.63
N THR A 142 15.55 45.07 31.79
CA THR A 142 16.39 43.87 31.97
C THR A 142 17.75 44.33 32.54
N PRO A 143 18.58 43.43 33.12
CA PRO A 143 19.74 42.96 32.35
C PRO A 143 20.21 41.52 32.63
N THR A 144 21.10 41.10 31.73
CA THR A 144 21.73 39.81 31.41
C THR A 144 22.87 39.39 32.36
N GLY A 145 23.25 38.10 32.38
CA GLY A 145 24.52 37.62 32.96
C GLY A 145 24.87 36.13 32.71
N THR A 146 25.78 35.91 31.75
CA THR A 146 27.00 35.05 31.71
C THR A 146 27.01 33.51 31.95
N LYS A 147 27.85 32.85 31.11
CA LYS A 147 28.24 31.43 30.91
C LYS A 147 28.94 30.71 32.07
N VAL A 148 28.90 29.37 32.09
CA VAL A 148 30.01 28.45 32.51
C VAL A 148 29.93 27.09 31.75
N ASN A 149 31.09 26.56 31.34
CA ASN A 149 31.39 25.22 30.82
C ASN A 149 31.53 24.19 31.96
N ASP A 150 31.22 22.90 31.76
CA ASP A 150 32.19 21.84 32.12
C ASP A 150 31.89 20.48 31.45
N GLY A 151 32.96 19.70 31.27
CA GLY A 151 33.01 18.51 30.41
C GLY A 151 32.91 17.13 31.08
N ASN A 152 32.99 16.13 30.20
CA ASN A 152 33.44 14.73 30.36
C ASN A 152 33.11 13.91 31.62
N LYS A 153 32.44 12.77 31.40
CA LYS A 153 32.91 11.47 31.94
C LYS A 153 32.43 10.26 31.14
N LYS A 154 33.38 9.53 30.55
CA LYS A 154 33.28 8.12 30.17
C LYS A 154 33.17 7.27 31.43
N THR A 155 32.40 6.18 31.36
CA THR A 155 32.69 4.95 32.11
C THR A 155 32.30 3.75 31.26
N ASN A 156 33.24 2.80 31.20
CA ASN A 156 33.18 1.49 30.56
C ASN A 156 32.74 0.47 31.63
N LEU A 157 32.11 -0.64 31.23
CA LEU A 157 32.08 -2.00 31.85
C LEU A 157 30.90 -2.76 31.20
N GLN A 158 31.16 -3.65 30.24
CA GLN A 158 31.46 -5.10 30.35
C GLN A 158 30.22 -6.01 30.51
N ASN A 159 30.29 -7.08 29.72
CA ASN A 159 29.29 -8.12 29.44
C ASN A 159 28.64 -8.75 30.68
N ASP A 160 27.39 -9.18 30.51
CA ASP A 160 27.04 -10.54 30.92
C ASP A 160 25.95 -11.16 30.03
N SER A 161 26.23 -12.41 29.62
CA SER A 161 25.35 -13.26 28.83
C SER A 161 24.57 -14.15 29.77
N GLN A 162 23.24 -14.13 29.70
CA GLN A 162 22.44 -15.27 30.17
C GLN A 162 21.30 -15.59 29.21
N LYS A 163 21.44 -16.77 28.58
CA LYS A 163 20.36 -17.62 28.08
C LYS A 163 19.25 -17.74 29.12
N ASN A 164 18.01 -17.67 28.67
CA ASN A 164 16.92 -18.40 29.33
C ASN A 164 15.99 -18.98 28.25
N ASP A 165 16.20 -20.27 28.00
CA ASP A 165 15.21 -21.17 27.43
C ASP A 165 14.07 -21.36 28.43
N LYS A 166 12.82 -21.22 27.98
CA LYS A 166 11.73 -22.15 28.33
C LYS A 166 10.51 -21.98 27.42
N PRO A 167 9.81 -23.08 27.11
CA PRO A 167 8.90 -23.19 25.98
C PRO A 167 7.48 -22.73 26.36
N ILE A 168 6.79 -22.05 25.45
CA ILE A 168 5.35 -21.80 25.59
C ILE A 168 4.60 -22.86 24.80
N LYS A 169 3.76 -23.58 25.55
CA LYS A 169 2.94 -24.72 25.15
C LYS A 169 2.00 -24.37 23.99
N ASN A 170 1.97 -25.24 22.99
CA ASN A 170 0.86 -25.38 22.06
C ASN A 170 -0.35 -25.94 22.82
N ASN A 171 -1.45 -25.19 22.89
CA ASN A 171 -2.76 -25.77 23.12
C ASN A 171 -3.39 -26.03 21.76
N THR A 172 -3.37 -27.31 21.38
CA THR A 172 -4.25 -27.90 20.38
C THR A 172 -5.60 -28.08 21.03
N GLU A 173 -6.63 -27.40 20.53
CA GLU A 173 -8.01 -27.86 20.71
C GLU A 173 -8.64 -28.00 19.32
N ASP A 174 -8.90 -29.26 18.97
CA ASP A 174 -9.81 -29.63 17.90
C ASP A 174 -11.20 -29.11 18.22
N GLN A 175 -11.78 -28.29 17.33
CA GLN A 175 -13.23 -28.16 17.26
C GLN A 175 -13.75 -28.49 15.88
N LYS A 176 -14.66 -29.46 15.93
CA LYS A 176 -15.43 -30.08 14.87
C LYS A 176 -16.12 -29.06 13.98
N THR A 177 -16.15 -29.44 12.71
CA THR A 177 -17.07 -29.02 11.66
C THR A 177 -18.52 -28.93 12.15
N THR A 178 -19.12 -27.76 12.00
CA THR A 178 -20.58 -27.61 11.85
C THR A 178 -20.90 -26.47 10.90
N ASN A 179 -21.84 -26.77 10.00
CA ASN A 179 -22.31 -25.98 8.88
C ASN A 179 -22.74 -24.55 9.24
N MET A 180 -22.29 -23.57 8.45
CA MET A 180 -23.11 -22.41 8.07
C MET A 180 -22.73 -21.95 6.66
N LYS A 181 -23.36 -22.62 5.68
CA LYS A 181 -23.42 -22.21 4.28
C LYS A 181 -24.73 -21.45 4.09
N LYS A 182 -24.65 -20.12 3.91
CA LYS A 182 -25.53 -19.28 3.06
C LYS A 182 -25.40 -17.80 3.47
N ALA A 183 -24.88 -16.99 2.56
CA ALA A 183 -25.43 -15.69 2.17
C ALA A 183 -24.50 -15.03 1.14
N GLN A 184 -24.56 -15.50 -0.11
CA GLN A 184 -24.24 -14.74 -1.32
C GLN A 184 -24.54 -15.68 -2.49
N ASP A 185 -25.79 -15.70 -2.93
CA ASP A 185 -26.22 -16.12 -4.27
C ASP A 185 -27.71 -15.80 -4.42
N SER A 186 -27.99 -14.74 -5.16
CA SER A 186 -29.26 -14.40 -5.84
C SER A 186 -28.81 -13.32 -6.84
N ILE A 187 -28.84 -13.49 -8.16
CA ILE A 187 -29.98 -13.79 -9.03
C ILE A 187 -29.42 -14.36 -10.34
N ILE A 188 -29.82 -15.57 -10.73
CA ILE A 188 -29.96 -16.00 -12.13
C ILE A 188 -31.21 -16.87 -12.17
N GLU A 189 -32.25 -16.39 -12.86
CA GLU A 189 -33.42 -17.20 -13.19
C GLU A 189 -33.19 -18.00 -14.46
N GLU A 190 -33.83 -19.16 -14.46
CA GLU A 190 -33.72 -20.29 -15.36
C GLU A 190 -34.28 -20.02 -16.76
N ASN A 191 -33.72 -20.71 -17.75
CA ASN A 191 -34.55 -21.50 -18.66
C ASN A 191 -33.75 -22.72 -19.13
N LYS A 192 -34.11 -23.89 -18.61
CA LYS A 192 -33.67 -25.21 -19.06
C LYS A 192 -34.72 -25.84 -19.97
N LYS A 193 -34.26 -26.30 -21.12
CA LYS A 193 -34.66 -27.51 -21.86
C LYS A 193 -33.45 -27.79 -22.76
N GLY A 194 -32.68 -28.86 -22.65
CA GLY A 194 -32.97 -30.23 -22.26
C GLY A 194 -32.75 -31.07 -23.50
N ASP A 195 -31.52 -31.55 -23.74
CA ASP A 195 -31.30 -32.81 -24.45
C ASP A 195 -29.90 -33.39 -24.21
N ASN A 196 -29.86 -34.72 -24.15
CA ASN A 196 -28.69 -35.56 -23.91
C ASN A 196 -27.91 -35.79 -25.22
N SER A 197 -26.59 -35.56 -25.23
CA SER A 197 -25.65 -36.42 -25.95
C SER A 197 -24.21 -36.07 -25.61
N SER A 198 -23.46 -37.10 -25.25
CA SER A 198 -22.00 -37.17 -25.20
C SER A 198 -21.35 -36.74 -26.52
N GLU A 199 -20.50 -35.71 -26.50
CA GLU A 199 -19.34 -35.61 -27.39
C GLU A 199 -18.42 -34.42 -27.04
N ASN A 200 -17.12 -34.72 -27.04
CA ASN A 200 -15.96 -33.82 -27.22
C ASN A 200 -16.24 -32.30 -27.15
N THR A 201 -15.94 -31.69 -26.01
CA THR A 201 -15.81 -30.23 -25.94
C THR A 201 -14.34 -29.84 -25.93
N LYS A 202 -13.91 -29.35 -27.10
CA LYS A 202 -12.63 -28.70 -27.36
C LYS A 202 -12.33 -27.67 -26.27
N THR A 203 -11.14 -27.80 -25.68
CA THR A 203 -10.47 -26.74 -24.95
C THR A 203 -10.31 -25.55 -25.90
N GLU A 204 -11.10 -24.49 -25.72
CA GLU A 204 -10.87 -23.23 -26.41
C GLU A 204 -9.62 -22.57 -25.80
N THR A 205 -8.49 -22.81 -26.44
CA THR A 205 -7.30 -22.00 -26.30
C THR A 205 -7.66 -20.56 -26.64
N PRO A 206 -7.45 -19.57 -25.75
CA PRO A 206 -7.60 -18.17 -26.13
C PRO A 206 -6.57 -17.88 -27.23
N LYS A 207 -7.04 -17.63 -28.45
CA LYS A 207 -6.20 -17.15 -29.56
C LYS A 207 -5.48 -15.88 -29.13
N ASN A 208 -4.16 -15.87 -29.29
CA ASN A 208 -3.32 -14.67 -29.30
C ASN A 208 -3.96 -13.60 -30.20
N THR A 209 -4.71 -12.67 -29.61
CA THR A 209 -5.29 -11.52 -30.30
C THR A 209 -4.84 -10.25 -29.58
N SER A 210 -3.60 -9.83 -29.84
CA SER A 210 -3.33 -8.40 -29.83
C SER A 210 -4.06 -7.79 -31.03
N SER A 211 -4.79 -6.70 -30.78
CA SER A 211 -5.38 -5.75 -31.75
C SER A 211 -6.55 -6.20 -32.63
N ASN A 212 -7.76 -6.24 -32.05
CA ASN A 212 -9.01 -5.84 -32.73
C ASN A 212 -9.82 -4.92 -31.80
N SER A 213 -9.15 -4.02 -31.07
CA SER A 213 -9.85 -3.01 -30.27
C SER A 213 -10.40 -1.94 -31.21
N PRO A 214 -11.68 -1.54 -31.08
CA PRO A 214 -12.24 -0.46 -31.87
C PRO A 214 -11.37 0.80 -31.69
N LYS A 215 -10.88 1.35 -32.81
CA LYS A 215 -10.14 2.62 -32.81
C LYS A 215 -11.11 3.77 -33.01
N GLY A 216 -10.88 4.89 -32.33
CA GLY A 216 -11.65 6.10 -32.57
C GLY A 216 -11.32 6.76 -33.90
N SER A 217 -12.10 7.77 -34.27
CA SER A 217 -11.92 8.53 -35.52
C SER A 217 -10.81 9.59 -35.43
N HIS A 218 -10.20 9.80 -34.27
CA HIS A 218 -9.23 10.87 -34.03
C HIS A 218 -7.79 10.41 -34.32
N PRO A 219 -6.94 11.29 -34.90
CA PRO A 219 -5.53 10.98 -35.07
C PRO A 219 -4.80 10.87 -33.73
N TYR A 220 -3.95 9.86 -33.59
CA TYR A 220 -3.15 9.66 -32.38
C TYR A 220 -1.90 10.56 -32.38
N ILE A 221 -1.67 11.23 -31.25
CA ILE A 221 -0.36 11.81 -30.90
C ILE A 221 0.62 10.68 -30.56
N LYS A 222 0.12 9.64 -29.87
CA LYS A 222 0.87 8.45 -29.50
C LYS A 222 -0.08 7.26 -29.44
N GLU A 223 0.23 6.20 -30.17
CA GLU A 223 -0.50 4.94 -30.10
C GLU A 223 0.21 3.95 -29.17
N PHE A 224 -0.56 3.13 -28.45
CA PHE A 224 -0.05 2.04 -27.63
C PHE A 224 -0.39 0.71 -28.32
N SER A 225 0.63 0.01 -28.80
CA SER A 225 0.47 -1.24 -29.56
C SER A 225 1.62 -2.21 -29.30
N ALA A 226 1.83 -2.58 -28.03
CA ALA A 226 2.76 -3.66 -27.70
C ALA A 226 2.14 -5.01 -28.08
N GLN A 227 2.80 -5.74 -28.99
CA GLN A 227 2.48 -7.15 -29.20
C GLN A 227 3.02 -7.98 -28.05
N ARG A 228 2.24 -8.96 -27.60
CA ARG A 228 2.68 -9.95 -26.61
C ARG A 228 3.79 -10.83 -27.21
N PRO A 229 4.80 -11.25 -26.43
CA PRO A 229 5.81 -12.21 -26.87
C PRO A 229 5.19 -13.50 -27.43
N LYS A 230 5.74 -13.99 -28.55
CA LYS A 230 5.20 -15.18 -29.25
C LYS A 230 5.35 -16.48 -28.46
N ASN A 231 6.36 -16.56 -27.60
CA ASN A 231 6.66 -17.69 -26.72
C ASN A 231 5.87 -17.67 -25.40
N LEU A 232 4.87 -16.78 -25.27
CA LEU A 232 3.95 -16.76 -24.14
C LEU A 232 2.57 -17.30 -24.54
N THR A 233 2.11 -18.26 -23.74
CA THR A 233 0.74 -18.77 -23.75
C THR A 233 -0.02 -18.26 -22.52
N PHE A 234 -1.34 -18.12 -22.64
CA PHE A 234 -2.19 -17.52 -21.59
C PHE A 234 -3.21 -18.54 -21.07
N ASN A 235 -2.73 -19.73 -20.70
CA ASN A 235 -3.54 -20.77 -20.08
C ASN A 235 -3.50 -20.57 -18.57
N PHE A 236 -4.28 -19.60 -18.10
CA PHE A 236 -4.34 -19.23 -16.70
C PHE A 236 -4.77 -20.43 -15.83
N GLN A 237 -3.99 -20.71 -14.79
CA GLN A 237 -4.42 -21.60 -13.70
C GLN A 237 -5.29 -20.84 -12.69
N TYR A 238 -5.13 -19.52 -12.61
CA TYR A 238 -5.97 -18.63 -11.81
C TYR A 238 -6.10 -17.27 -12.49
N ASP A 239 -7.32 -16.91 -12.90
CA ASP A 239 -7.59 -15.72 -13.73
C ASP A 239 -8.53 -14.70 -13.09
N LYS A 240 -9.02 -14.94 -11.87
CA LYS A 240 -10.04 -14.10 -11.22
C LYS A 240 -9.66 -12.61 -11.16
N HIS A 241 -8.37 -12.31 -10.97
CA HIS A 241 -7.84 -10.94 -10.92
C HIS A 241 -6.99 -10.57 -12.13
N SER A 242 -6.95 -11.44 -13.15
CA SER A 242 -6.14 -11.26 -14.35
C SER A 242 -6.89 -10.40 -15.38
N PRO A 243 -6.40 -9.20 -15.69
CA PRO A 243 -7.07 -8.34 -16.65
C PRO A 243 -6.72 -8.78 -18.09
N LYS A 244 -7.56 -9.65 -18.66
CA LYS A 244 -7.28 -10.36 -19.93
C LYS A 244 -7.01 -9.43 -21.13
N ASP A 245 -7.66 -8.28 -21.19
CA ASP A 245 -7.59 -7.35 -22.33
C ASP A 245 -7.12 -5.92 -21.95
N MET A 246 -6.37 -5.78 -20.86
CA MET A 246 -5.87 -4.48 -20.38
C MET A 246 -4.35 -4.43 -20.25
N ASP A 247 -3.64 -4.93 -21.27
CA ASP A 247 -2.18 -4.81 -21.35
C ASP A 247 -1.76 -3.35 -21.25
N GLU A 248 -2.47 -2.46 -21.94
CA GLU A 248 -2.31 -1.02 -21.89
C GLU A 248 -3.53 -0.42 -21.21
N PHE A 249 -3.32 0.30 -20.09
CA PHE A 249 -4.42 0.86 -19.34
C PHE A 249 -4.06 2.20 -18.70
N VAL A 250 -5.09 2.93 -18.33
CA VAL A 250 -4.98 4.08 -17.44
C VAL A 250 -5.70 3.78 -16.14
N PHE A 251 -5.18 4.27 -15.02
CA PHE A 251 -5.98 4.37 -13.81
C PHE A 251 -6.32 5.84 -13.53
N ILE A 252 -7.48 6.04 -12.90
CA ILE A 252 -7.98 7.36 -12.54
C ILE A 252 -7.32 7.81 -11.25
N LYS A 253 -6.50 8.86 -11.32
CA LYS A 253 -5.84 9.47 -10.15
C LYS A 253 -6.66 10.62 -9.55
N THR A 254 -7.47 11.28 -10.36
CA THR A 254 -8.41 12.32 -9.93
C THR A 254 -9.77 12.03 -10.54
N ALA A 255 -10.82 12.03 -9.72
CA ALA A 255 -12.18 11.78 -10.20
C ALA A 255 -12.53 12.73 -11.35
N THR A 256 -13.10 12.18 -12.42
CA THR A 256 -13.32 12.88 -13.68
C THR A 256 -14.52 12.29 -14.43
N ASN A 257 -14.79 12.81 -15.61
CA ASN A 257 -15.82 12.30 -16.52
C ASN A 257 -15.17 11.78 -17.80
N ILE A 258 -15.64 10.63 -18.27
CA ILE A 258 -15.35 10.12 -19.60
C ILE A 258 -16.26 10.87 -20.57
N LYS A 259 -15.64 11.48 -21.59
CA LYS A 259 -16.28 12.32 -22.59
C LYS A 259 -16.49 11.55 -23.90
N LYS A 260 -17.51 11.93 -24.66
CA LYS A 260 -17.77 11.36 -26.00
C LYS A 260 -16.71 11.76 -27.02
N GLU A 261 -16.17 12.97 -26.89
CA GLU A 261 -15.09 13.52 -27.74
C GLU A 261 -13.96 14.01 -26.83
N PRO A 262 -12.70 14.10 -27.32
CA PRO A 262 -11.55 14.60 -26.56
C PRO A 262 -11.61 16.13 -26.38
N SER A 263 -12.63 16.59 -25.66
CA SER A 263 -12.90 17.99 -25.36
C SER A 263 -13.69 18.13 -24.07
N SER A 264 -13.34 19.14 -23.26
CA SER A 264 -14.04 19.45 -22.01
C SER A 264 -15.53 19.78 -22.22
N ASN A 265 -15.85 20.41 -23.35
CA ASN A 265 -17.22 20.81 -23.74
C ASN A 265 -18.06 19.63 -24.27
N SER A 266 -17.45 18.47 -24.50
CA SER A 266 -18.18 17.31 -25.00
C SER A 266 -19.13 16.71 -23.96
N LYS A 267 -20.14 15.98 -24.45
CA LYS A 267 -21.09 15.25 -23.62
C LYS A 267 -20.35 14.24 -22.75
N THR A 268 -20.64 14.25 -21.45
CA THR A 268 -20.23 13.19 -20.52
C THR A 268 -21.02 11.93 -20.81
N ILE A 269 -20.32 10.81 -20.97
CA ILE A 269 -20.93 9.49 -21.20
C ILE A 269 -20.83 8.57 -19.97
N LYS A 270 -19.84 8.76 -19.10
CA LYS A 270 -19.69 8.02 -17.84
C LYS A 270 -18.86 8.83 -16.83
N SER A 271 -19.17 8.72 -15.55
CA SER A 271 -18.28 9.25 -14.50
C SER A 271 -17.21 8.23 -14.14
N ALA A 272 -15.98 8.72 -13.95
CA ALA A 272 -14.81 7.91 -13.63
C ALA A 272 -14.28 8.30 -12.25
N SER A 273 -14.38 7.37 -11.30
CA SER A 273 -13.93 7.55 -9.92
C SER A 273 -12.46 7.16 -9.75
N TYR A 274 -11.81 7.73 -8.73
CA TYR A 274 -10.47 7.33 -8.32
C TYR A 274 -10.33 5.80 -8.24
N SER A 275 -9.16 5.27 -8.60
CA SER A 275 -8.78 3.85 -8.62
C SER A 275 -9.37 2.99 -9.74
N GLN A 276 -10.42 3.45 -10.42
CA GLN A 276 -10.94 2.76 -11.60
C GLN A 276 -9.87 2.71 -12.68
N LYS A 277 -9.90 1.64 -13.49
CA LYS A 277 -8.94 1.39 -14.55
C LYS A 277 -9.69 1.15 -15.85
N TYR A 278 -9.14 1.66 -16.93
CA TYR A 278 -9.73 1.56 -18.26
C TYR A 278 -8.65 1.19 -19.25
N LYS A 279 -8.96 0.25 -20.15
CA LYS A 279 -8.10 -0.04 -21.29
C LYS A 279 -7.87 1.24 -22.08
N THR A 280 -6.65 1.46 -22.54
CA THR A 280 -6.33 2.58 -23.43
C THR A 280 -5.58 2.09 -24.66
N ILE A 281 -5.77 2.77 -25.78
CA ILE A 281 -5.08 2.45 -27.05
C ILE A 281 -4.20 3.60 -27.55
N GLY A 282 -4.29 4.77 -26.93
CA GLY A 282 -3.44 5.89 -27.31
C GLY A 282 -3.80 7.21 -26.64
N ILE A 283 -3.03 8.23 -27.00
CA ILE A 283 -3.26 9.62 -26.69
C ILE A 283 -3.68 10.34 -27.97
N VAL A 284 -4.77 11.09 -27.90
CA VAL A 284 -5.32 11.93 -28.98
C VAL A 284 -5.40 13.40 -28.53
N GLY A 285 -5.85 14.28 -29.43
CA GLY A 285 -6.05 15.70 -29.16
C GLY A 285 -4.88 16.55 -29.65
N SER A 286 -4.48 17.55 -28.87
CA SER A 286 -3.36 18.44 -29.17
C SER A 286 -2.28 18.35 -28.09
N LYS A 287 -1.06 18.84 -28.37
CA LYS A 287 0.02 18.86 -27.37
C LYS A 287 -0.33 19.67 -26.11
N SER A 288 -1.21 20.68 -26.23
CA SER A 288 -1.68 21.50 -25.11
C SER A 288 -2.93 20.95 -24.42
N ASP A 289 -3.61 19.97 -25.03
CA ASP A 289 -4.83 19.36 -24.52
C ASP A 289 -4.88 17.89 -24.95
N GLU A 290 -4.16 17.05 -24.19
CA GLU A 290 -4.00 15.63 -24.48
C GLU A 290 -5.06 14.80 -23.74
N TRP A 291 -5.62 13.83 -24.45
CA TRP A 291 -6.66 12.93 -23.95
C TRP A 291 -6.28 11.48 -24.17
N TYR A 292 -6.51 10.64 -23.17
CA TYR A 292 -6.47 9.19 -23.36
C TYR A 292 -7.76 8.74 -24.05
N GLU A 293 -7.61 8.02 -25.15
CA GLU A 293 -8.70 7.23 -25.71
C GLU A 293 -8.82 5.93 -24.92
N VAL A 294 -9.99 5.70 -24.35
CA VAL A 294 -10.26 4.56 -23.48
C VAL A 294 -11.43 3.74 -23.99
N PHE A 295 -11.34 2.44 -23.75
CA PHE A 295 -12.39 1.48 -24.10
C PHE A 295 -13.03 0.90 -22.83
N PHE A 296 -14.35 0.93 -22.78
CA PHE A 296 -15.15 0.44 -21.66
C PHE A 296 -16.56 0.12 -22.16
N ASP A 297 -17.25 -0.85 -21.56
CA ASP A 297 -18.64 -1.19 -21.91
C ASP A 297 -18.90 -1.27 -23.44
N ASN A 298 -17.95 -1.84 -24.19
CA ASN A 298 -17.98 -1.96 -25.65
C ASN A 298 -18.05 -0.63 -26.44
N GLN A 299 -17.70 0.50 -25.82
CA GLN A 299 -17.67 1.84 -26.42
C GLN A 299 -16.33 2.54 -26.18
N ILE A 300 -16.08 3.56 -27.00
CA ILE A 300 -14.92 4.45 -26.88
C ILE A 300 -15.32 5.72 -26.13
N GLY A 301 -14.41 6.23 -25.31
CA GLY A 301 -14.51 7.55 -24.74
C GLY A 301 -13.15 8.16 -24.46
N TYR A 302 -13.16 9.38 -23.94
CA TYR A 302 -11.96 10.19 -23.77
C TYR A 302 -11.84 10.71 -22.34
N ILE A 303 -10.63 10.56 -21.78
CA ILE A 303 -10.30 11.01 -20.43
C ILE A 303 -9.14 12.03 -20.52
N PRO A 304 -9.23 13.19 -19.86
CA PRO A 304 -8.11 14.14 -19.86
C PRO A 304 -6.84 13.48 -19.30
N LYS A 305 -5.70 13.64 -19.97
CA LYS A 305 -4.43 13.07 -19.52
C LYS A 305 -4.04 13.51 -18.11
N SER A 306 -4.44 14.72 -17.71
CA SER A 306 -4.23 15.26 -16.36
C SER A 306 -4.97 14.51 -15.25
N ALA A 307 -6.05 13.79 -15.56
CA ALA A 307 -6.89 13.09 -14.58
C ALA A 307 -6.55 11.60 -14.42
N ALA A 308 -5.67 11.07 -15.27
CA ALA A 308 -5.31 9.66 -15.30
C ALA A 308 -3.79 9.48 -15.38
N GLU A 309 -3.35 8.22 -15.28
CA GLU A 309 -1.94 7.84 -15.38
C GLU A 309 -1.85 6.50 -16.13
N LYS A 310 -1.06 6.49 -17.21
CA LYS A 310 -0.85 5.32 -18.08
C LYS A 310 0.04 4.29 -17.39
N ARG A 311 -0.31 3.02 -17.55
CA ARG A 311 0.38 1.85 -17.02
C ARG A 311 0.19 0.66 -17.95
N GLU A 312 0.98 -0.38 -17.72
CA GLU A 312 0.93 -1.55 -18.58
C GLU A 312 1.31 -2.85 -17.88
N PHE A 313 0.84 -3.97 -18.42
CA PHE A 313 1.43 -5.29 -18.20
C PHE A 313 2.54 -5.48 -19.25
N ASP A 314 3.78 -5.14 -18.88
CA ASP A 314 4.93 -5.14 -19.78
C ASP A 314 5.48 -6.57 -20.01
N TRP A 315 4.75 -7.35 -20.81
CA TRP A 315 5.09 -8.75 -21.10
C TRP A 315 6.47 -8.89 -21.76
N ASN A 316 6.88 -7.90 -22.56
CA ASN A 316 8.18 -7.91 -23.25
C ASN A 316 9.33 -7.66 -22.27
N ASP A 317 9.22 -6.66 -21.38
CA ASP A 317 10.25 -6.46 -20.35
C ASP A 317 10.37 -7.65 -19.40
N MET A 318 9.24 -8.26 -19.03
CA MET A 318 9.23 -9.49 -18.24
C MET A 318 10.04 -10.58 -18.95
N MET A 319 9.73 -10.90 -20.21
CA MET A 319 10.43 -11.96 -20.95
C MET A 319 11.91 -11.65 -21.15
N ASN A 320 12.26 -10.40 -21.46
CA ASN A 320 13.66 -9.98 -21.58
C ASN A 320 14.44 -10.22 -20.28
N LYS A 321 13.83 -9.98 -19.11
CA LYS A 321 14.48 -10.25 -17.81
C LYS A 321 14.55 -11.74 -17.51
N VAL A 322 13.50 -12.51 -17.81
CA VAL A 322 13.50 -13.98 -17.67
C VAL A 322 14.65 -14.59 -18.48
N GLU A 323 14.76 -14.22 -19.76
CA GLU A 323 15.82 -14.69 -20.65
C GLU A 323 17.21 -14.26 -20.16
N LYS A 324 17.37 -13.00 -19.73
CA LYS A 324 18.62 -12.49 -19.15
C LYS A 324 19.05 -13.29 -17.92
N THR A 325 18.13 -13.53 -16.98
CA THR A 325 18.42 -14.27 -15.74
C THR A 325 18.74 -15.73 -16.03
N ASN A 326 17.97 -16.42 -16.87
CA ASN A 326 18.29 -17.81 -17.23
C ASN A 326 19.60 -17.92 -18.02
N LYS A 327 19.92 -16.95 -18.88
CA LYS A 327 21.24 -16.89 -19.54
C LYS A 327 22.36 -16.80 -18.51
N PHE A 328 22.26 -15.88 -17.55
CA PHE A 328 23.25 -15.74 -16.47
C PHE A 328 23.43 -17.05 -15.66
N ILE A 329 22.31 -17.70 -15.30
CA ILE A 329 22.33 -18.97 -14.56
C ILE A 329 22.97 -20.09 -15.38
N ASN A 330 22.56 -20.26 -16.63
CA ASN A 330 23.06 -21.31 -17.51
C ASN A 330 24.55 -21.13 -17.82
N GLU A 331 25.02 -19.90 -18.02
CA GLU A 331 26.45 -19.61 -18.20
C GLU A 331 27.27 -19.97 -16.95
N ALA A 332 26.75 -19.69 -15.75
CA ALA A 332 27.39 -20.07 -14.50
C ALA A 332 27.50 -21.59 -14.33
N LEU A 333 26.38 -22.30 -14.55
CA LEU A 333 26.32 -23.75 -14.46
C LEU A 333 27.21 -24.44 -15.50
N SER A 334 27.22 -23.94 -16.74
CA SER A 334 28.08 -24.47 -17.82
C SER A 334 29.56 -24.25 -17.54
N ALA A 335 29.92 -23.20 -16.79
CA ALA A 335 31.27 -22.96 -16.29
C ALA A 335 31.58 -23.70 -14.97
N ASN A 336 30.72 -24.63 -14.54
CA ASN A 336 30.81 -25.37 -13.28
C ASN A 336 30.93 -24.46 -12.04
N LYS A 337 30.35 -23.26 -12.10
CA LYS A 337 30.29 -22.31 -10.99
C LYS A 337 29.01 -22.51 -10.18
N LYS A 338 29.14 -22.37 -8.86
CA LYS A 338 27.98 -22.34 -7.97
C LYS A 338 27.29 -20.97 -8.03
N LEU A 339 25.97 -21.00 -7.91
CA LEU A 339 25.16 -19.82 -7.66
C LEU A 339 24.97 -19.62 -6.16
N TYR A 340 25.03 -18.36 -5.75
CA TYR A 340 24.87 -17.94 -4.38
C TYR A 340 23.67 -17.00 -4.26
N VAL A 341 23.13 -16.94 -3.05
CA VAL A 341 22.13 -15.98 -2.66
C VAL A 341 22.65 -15.20 -1.45
N LEU A 342 22.41 -13.89 -1.43
CA LEU A 342 22.65 -13.09 -0.22
C LEU A 342 21.57 -13.40 0.82
N ASP A 343 21.96 -13.76 2.04
CA ASP A 343 21.06 -14.01 3.17
C ASP A 343 21.49 -13.16 4.37
N ASP A 344 21.07 -11.89 4.35
CA ASP A 344 21.35 -10.86 5.37
C ASP A 344 20.07 -10.47 6.15
N TYR A 345 19.10 -11.39 6.18
CA TYR A 345 17.85 -11.12 6.87
C TYR A 345 17.98 -11.28 8.38
N ILE A 346 17.73 -10.18 9.08
CA ILE A 346 17.56 -10.15 10.53
C ILE A 346 16.10 -9.76 10.83
N PRO A 347 15.28 -10.66 11.42
CA PRO A 347 13.93 -10.34 11.85
C PRO A 347 13.92 -9.15 12.81
N LEU A 348 13.05 -8.16 12.55
CA LEU A 348 12.99 -6.89 13.31
C LEU A 348 14.34 -6.13 13.35
N GLY A 349 15.32 -6.53 12.54
CA GLY A 349 16.59 -5.84 12.40
C GLY A 349 16.34 -4.46 11.81
N GLY A 350 16.47 -3.44 12.66
CA GLY A 350 16.45 -2.05 12.25
C GLY A 350 17.66 -1.77 11.38
N GLY A 351 17.53 -1.96 10.06
CA GLY A 351 18.54 -1.50 9.12
C GLY A 351 18.54 0.03 9.08
N GLU A 352 19.71 0.62 8.86
CA GLU A 352 19.83 2.08 8.74
C GLU A 352 18.87 2.62 7.67
N ASN A 353 18.31 3.81 7.91
CA ASN A 353 17.68 4.62 6.87
C ASN A 353 18.76 5.17 5.93
N GLY A 354 19.53 4.26 5.32
CA GLY A 354 20.63 4.58 4.42
C GLY A 354 20.12 5.25 3.15
N LYS A 355 21.06 5.89 2.45
CA LYS A 355 20.80 6.54 1.16
C LYS A 355 20.33 5.51 0.13
N ARG A 356 19.42 5.94 -0.74
CA ARG A 356 19.09 5.19 -1.95
C ARG A 356 20.29 5.20 -2.89
N ASP A 357 20.54 4.07 -3.53
CA ASP A 357 21.42 4.01 -4.69
C ASP A 357 20.67 4.44 -5.97
N LYS A 358 21.35 4.37 -7.11
CA LYS A 358 20.78 4.71 -8.42
C LYS A 358 19.62 3.82 -8.87
N PHE A 359 19.45 2.64 -8.28
CA PHE A 359 18.35 1.71 -8.56
C PHE A 359 17.17 1.88 -7.59
N GLY A 360 17.30 2.80 -6.63
CA GLY A 360 16.32 3.06 -5.59
C GLY A 360 16.39 2.08 -4.41
N ASN A 361 17.38 1.19 -4.38
CA ASN A 361 17.58 0.26 -3.27
C ASN A 361 18.22 0.99 -2.08
N ARG A 362 17.84 0.58 -0.86
CA ARG A 362 18.32 1.16 0.40
C ARG A 362 19.20 0.16 1.14
N ALA A 363 20.05 0.66 2.02
CA ALA A 363 20.94 -0.15 2.88
C ALA A 363 20.18 -1.08 3.86
N ASN A 364 18.88 -0.85 4.09
CA ASN A 364 18.08 -1.70 4.97
C ASN A 364 18.01 -3.15 4.47
N GLN A 365 18.73 -4.05 5.16
CA GLN A 365 18.87 -5.48 4.82
C GLN A 365 19.41 -5.67 3.40
N SER A 366 20.51 -4.98 3.16
CA SER A 366 21.29 -4.99 1.93
C SER A 366 22.76 -4.89 2.30
N GLU A 367 23.61 -5.46 1.45
CA GLU A 367 25.06 -5.33 1.55
C GLU A 367 25.59 -4.34 0.50
N PHE A 368 26.70 -3.69 0.77
CA PHE A 368 27.32 -2.78 -0.19
C PHE A 368 28.03 -3.58 -1.31
N GLY A 369 27.54 -3.40 -2.53
CA GLY A 369 28.19 -3.85 -3.76
C GLY A 369 29.03 -2.75 -4.36
N TYR A 370 30.34 -2.79 -4.12
CA TYR A 370 31.24 -1.75 -4.60
C TYR A 370 31.58 -1.94 -6.09
N LEU A 371 31.75 -0.84 -6.82
CA LEU A 371 32.04 -0.87 -8.25
C LEU A 371 33.48 -1.33 -8.54
N ASP A 372 34.39 -1.12 -7.58
CA ASP A 372 35.78 -1.52 -7.66
C ASP A 372 36.36 -1.89 -6.29
N LYS A 373 37.65 -2.27 -6.30
CA LYS A 373 38.41 -2.70 -5.10
C LYS A 373 38.77 -1.56 -4.14
N THR A 374 38.49 -0.30 -4.50
CA THR A 374 38.76 0.87 -3.64
C THR A 374 37.68 1.06 -2.58
N PHE A 375 36.53 0.40 -2.73
CA PHE A 375 35.39 0.45 -1.82
C PHE A 375 34.82 1.86 -1.58
N LYS A 376 34.86 2.72 -2.61
CA LYS A 376 34.33 4.10 -2.54
C LYS A 376 32.90 4.20 -3.06
N ASP A 377 32.69 3.80 -4.31
CA ASP A 377 31.38 3.86 -4.96
C ASP A 377 30.68 2.51 -4.87
N TYR A 378 29.40 2.53 -4.50
CA TYR A 378 28.64 1.31 -4.24
C TYR A 378 27.16 1.42 -4.62
N ILE A 379 26.55 0.26 -4.73
CA ILE A 379 25.09 0.07 -4.72
C ILE A 379 24.68 -0.74 -3.49
N ASN A 380 23.40 -0.73 -3.16
CA ASN A 380 22.82 -1.57 -2.12
C ASN A 380 22.32 -2.86 -2.78
N ILE A 381 22.98 -4.00 -2.51
CA ILE A 381 22.57 -5.33 -2.96
C ILE A 381 21.60 -5.89 -1.91
N PRO A 382 20.29 -5.97 -2.19
CA PRO A 382 19.33 -6.42 -1.19
C PRO A 382 19.45 -7.91 -0.91
N ASP A 383 19.06 -8.28 0.30
CA ASP A 383 18.82 -9.66 0.70
C ASP A 383 18.06 -10.45 -0.39
N ARG A 384 18.44 -11.71 -0.57
CA ARG A 384 17.98 -12.66 -1.60
C ARG A 384 18.44 -12.42 -3.03
N THR A 385 19.30 -11.43 -3.29
CA THR A 385 19.90 -11.25 -4.62
C THR A 385 20.71 -12.49 -5.02
N ILE A 386 20.46 -12.99 -6.24
CA ILE A 386 21.21 -14.11 -6.83
C ILE A 386 22.53 -13.59 -7.42
N MET A 387 23.62 -14.35 -7.22
CA MET A 387 24.94 -13.97 -7.71
C MET A 387 25.84 -15.17 -7.98
N VAL A 388 26.96 -14.92 -8.65
CA VAL A 388 28.05 -15.87 -8.83
C VAL A 388 29.31 -15.28 -8.23
N ILE A 389 30.03 -16.05 -7.41
CA ILE A 389 31.36 -15.65 -6.94
C ILE A 389 32.37 -15.95 -8.06
N ASP A 390 33.02 -14.91 -8.56
CA ASP A 390 34.04 -15.00 -9.62
C ASP A 390 35.44 -15.16 -9.04
N GLU A 391 35.71 -14.46 -7.93
CA GLU A 391 37.00 -14.49 -7.22
C GLU A 391 36.75 -14.21 -5.73
N GLN A 392 37.47 -14.90 -4.84
CA GLN A 392 37.43 -14.64 -3.41
C GLN A 392 38.83 -14.74 -2.82
N ASN A 393 39.24 -13.71 -2.07
CA ASN A 393 40.51 -13.65 -1.36
C ASN A 393 40.35 -12.89 -0.03
N ASP A 394 41.46 -12.63 0.65
CA ASP A 394 41.53 -11.93 1.94
C ASP A 394 41.16 -10.44 1.85
N LYS A 395 41.14 -9.86 0.65
CA LYS A 395 40.88 -8.41 0.41
C LYS A 395 39.46 -8.14 -0.05
N TYR A 396 38.89 -9.01 -0.89
CA TYR A 396 37.54 -8.83 -1.45
C TYR A 396 36.89 -10.14 -1.89
N ILE A 397 35.58 -10.07 -2.13
CA ILE A 397 34.82 -11.08 -2.87
C ILE A 397 34.29 -10.41 -4.14
N LYS A 398 34.74 -10.86 -5.31
CA LYS A 398 34.27 -10.38 -6.60
C LYS A 398 33.08 -11.23 -7.02
N VAL A 399 31.94 -10.60 -7.24
CA VAL A 399 30.69 -11.25 -7.60
C VAL A 399 30.14 -10.73 -8.92
N LYS A 400 29.42 -11.59 -9.65
CA LYS A 400 28.61 -11.21 -10.79
C LYS A 400 27.13 -11.25 -10.44
N ILE A 401 26.39 -10.22 -10.87
CA ILE A 401 24.96 -10.03 -10.58
C ILE A 401 24.27 -9.49 -11.84
N ASP A 402 23.27 -10.19 -12.36
CA ASP A 402 22.59 -9.84 -13.62
C ASP A 402 21.59 -8.68 -13.47
N ALA A 403 21.07 -8.45 -12.27
CA ALA A 403 20.04 -7.45 -11.99
C ALA A 403 20.46 -6.00 -12.28
N TYR A 404 21.77 -5.71 -12.31
CA TYR A 404 22.31 -4.35 -12.33
C TYR A 404 23.31 -4.10 -13.47
N ASP A 405 23.44 -2.85 -13.92
CA ASP A 405 24.16 -2.48 -15.15
C ASP A 405 25.62 -2.93 -15.22
N SER A 406 26.37 -2.89 -14.10
CA SER A 406 27.80 -3.23 -14.09
C SER A 406 28.03 -4.73 -14.34
N GLY A 407 27.06 -5.57 -13.93
CA GLY A 407 27.21 -7.02 -13.94
C GLY A 407 28.24 -7.56 -12.94
N THR A 408 29.20 -6.76 -12.48
CA THR A 408 30.30 -7.15 -11.58
C THR A 408 30.41 -6.17 -10.41
N TYR A 409 30.58 -6.71 -9.20
CA TYR A 409 30.69 -5.97 -7.95
C TYR A 409 31.73 -6.59 -7.02
N TYR A 410 32.22 -5.80 -6.08
CA TYR A 410 33.15 -6.21 -5.04
C TYR A 410 32.47 -6.09 -3.68
N LEU A 411 32.53 -7.14 -2.87
CA LEU A 411 32.05 -7.17 -1.50
C LEU A 411 33.25 -7.21 -0.56
N LYS A 412 33.06 -6.71 0.66
CA LYS A 412 34.06 -6.89 1.72
C LYS A 412 34.13 -8.37 2.10
N PRO A 413 35.30 -8.90 2.48
CA PRO A 413 35.45 -10.30 2.91
C PRO A 413 34.46 -10.70 4.02
N SER A 414 34.15 -9.77 4.93
CA SER A 414 33.18 -9.96 6.01
C SER A 414 31.77 -10.30 5.55
N THR A 415 31.38 -9.91 4.32
CA THR A 415 30.07 -10.19 3.73
C THR A 415 29.95 -11.66 3.32
N GLY A 416 31.07 -12.39 3.16
CA GLY A 416 31.08 -13.80 2.74
C GLY A 416 30.24 -14.73 3.61
N LYS A 417 30.07 -14.42 4.91
CA LYS A 417 29.24 -15.21 5.83
C LYS A 417 27.75 -15.23 5.45
N TYR A 418 27.28 -14.22 4.72
CA TYR A 418 25.90 -14.08 4.25
C TYR A 418 25.68 -14.70 2.86
N LEU A 419 26.73 -15.09 2.15
CA LEU A 419 26.60 -15.73 0.85
C LEU A 419 26.32 -17.22 1.05
N LYS A 420 25.11 -17.64 0.73
CA LYS A 420 24.66 -19.03 0.86
C LYS A 420 24.53 -19.68 -0.50
N ASP A 421 24.73 -21.00 -0.56
CA ASP A 421 24.43 -21.76 -1.76
C ASP A 421 22.94 -21.56 -2.12
N ALA A 422 22.67 -21.17 -3.37
CA ALA A 422 21.30 -20.92 -3.83
C ALA A 422 20.52 -22.23 -4.08
N GLY A 423 21.21 -23.38 -4.19
CA GLY A 423 20.59 -24.67 -4.51
C GLY A 423 20.05 -24.74 -5.95
N ILE A 424 20.47 -23.81 -6.82
CA ILE A 424 20.08 -23.78 -8.23
C ILE A 424 21.05 -24.68 -9.00
N THR A 425 20.52 -25.78 -9.53
CA THR A 425 21.30 -26.78 -10.29
C THR A 425 20.88 -26.88 -11.76
N GLY A 426 19.94 -26.05 -12.20
CA GLY A 426 19.43 -26.03 -13.56
C GLY A 426 18.73 -24.71 -13.88
N GLU A 427 18.17 -24.64 -15.08
CA GLU A 427 17.38 -23.49 -15.53
C GLU A 427 16.21 -23.21 -14.58
N ILE A 428 15.91 -21.92 -14.34
CA ILE A 428 14.73 -21.53 -13.57
C ILE A 428 13.49 -21.68 -14.46
N THR A 429 12.50 -22.41 -13.96
CA THR A 429 11.26 -22.70 -14.67
C THR A 429 10.06 -21.92 -14.14
N ARG A 430 10.22 -21.13 -13.06
CA ARG A 430 9.16 -20.35 -12.43
C ARG A 430 9.62 -18.94 -12.10
N PHE A 431 8.88 -17.95 -12.60
CA PHE A 431 9.16 -16.55 -12.35
C PHE A 431 7.92 -15.80 -11.85
N ILE A 432 8.16 -14.87 -10.94
CA ILE A 432 7.20 -13.86 -10.48
C ILE A 432 7.75 -12.50 -10.89
N TYR A 433 7.07 -11.77 -11.75
CA TYR A 433 7.46 -10.44 -12.17
C TYR A 433 6.56 -9.39 -11.53
N VAL A 434 7.15 -8.34 -10.97
CA VAL A 434 6.44 -7.23 -10.32
C VAL A 434 6.95 -5.90 -10.86
N ASP A 435 6.04 -5.09 -11.39
CA ASP A 435 6.35 -3.72 -11.82
C ASP A 435 5.88 -2.72 -10.76
N ARG A 436 6.82 -2.02 -10.13
CA ARG A 436 6.52 -1.00 -9.11
C ARG A 436 5.91 0.26 -9.72
N ALA A 437 6.19 0.60 -10.97
CA ALA A 437 5.55 1.74 -11.62
C ALA A 437 4.11 1.39 -12.00
N SER A 438 3.89 0.22 -12.57
CA SER A 438 2.55 -0.22 -13.02
C SER A 438 1.68 -0.79 -11.89
N GLN A 439 2.26 -1.15 -10.75
CA GLN A 439 1.58 -1.79 -9.62
C GLN A 439 0.84 -3.06 -10.05
N ASN A 440 1.53 -3.93 -10.79
CA ASN A 440 0.99 -5.20 -11.22
C ASN A 440 2.03 -6.32 -11.11
N GLU A 441 1.55 -7.53 -11.33
CA GLU A 441 2.28 -8.77 -11.24
C GLU A 441 1.92 -9.68 -12.42
N MET A 442 2.92 -10.40 -12.92
CA MET A 442 2.80 -11.44 -13.94
C MET A 442 3.58 -12.66 -13.46
N ILE A 443 2.94 -13.83 -13.39
CA ILE A 443 3.56 -15.08 -12.96
C ILE A 443 3.56 -16.05 -14.12
N ILE A 444 4.74 -16.60 -14.41
CA ILE A 444 4.92 -17.54 -15.51
C ILE A 444 5.60 -18.82 -15.03
N GLU A 445 5.28 -19.90 -15.74
CA GLU A 445 5.90 -21.20 -15.58
C GLU A 445 6.27 -21.75 -16.95
N LYS A 446 7.42 -22.41 -17.03
CA LYS A 446 7.91 -23.03 -18.26
C LYS A 446 7.01 -24.20 -18.66
N SER A 447 6.63 -24.24 -19.93
CA SER A 447 5.76 -25.26 -20.53
C SER A 447 6.42 -25.81 -21.80
N GLY A 448 7.21 -26.87 -21.66
CA GLY A 448 8.08 -27.35 -22.74
C GLY A 448 9.18 -26.33 -23.06
N ASN A 449 9.24 -25.87 -24.31
CA ASN A 449 10.19 -24.84 -24.74
C ASN A 449 9.64 -23.40 -24.59
N ASP A 450 8.32 -23.27 -24.38
CA ASP A 450 7.63 -21.99 -24.26
C ASP A 450 7.32 -21.67 -22.78
N TRP A 451 6.68 -20.53 -22.56
CA TRP A 451 6.23 -20.06 -21.25
C TRP A 451 4.70 -19.98 -21.21
N ASN A 452 4.13 -20.31 -20.05
CA ASN A 452 2.72 -20.13 -19.78
C ASN A 452 2.51 -19.10 -18.67
N VAL A 453 1.61 -18.15 -18.89
CA VAL A 453 1.14 -17.23 -17.86
C VAL A 453 0.19 -18.00 -16.93
N VAL A 454 0.66 -18.23 -15.71
CA VAL A 454 -0.08 -18.95 -14.66
C VAL A 454 -1.17 -18.05 -14.10
N THR A 455 -0.82 -16.79 -13.81
CA THR A 455 -1.72 -15.76 -13.30
C THR A 455 -1.12 -14.38 -13.52
N SER A 456 -1.97 -13.36 -13.59
CA SER A 456 -1.57 -11.95 -13.50
C SER A 456 -2.55 -11.19 -12.60
N SER A 457 -2.10 -10.11 -11.98
CA SER A 457 -2.95 -9.33 -11.08
C SER A 457 -2.41 -7.91 -10.91
N PHE A 458 -3.28 -7.01 -10.46
CA PHE A 458 -2.82 -5.78 -9.82
C PHE A 458 -2.29 -6.09 -8.41
N VAL A 459 -1.32 -5.29 -7.95
CA VAL A 459 -0.73 -5.38 -6.60
C VAL A 459 -0.57 -3.99 -5.98
N THR A 460 -0.11 -3.92 -4.73
CA THR A 460 0.37 -2.68 -4.13
C THR A 460 1.75 -2.88 -3.55
N THR A 461 2.76 -2.18 -4.08
CA THR A 461 4.14 -2.27 -3.62
C THR A 461 4.44 -1.27 -2.51
N GLY A 462 5.65 -1.36 -1.96
CA GLY A 462 6.17 -0.49 -0.92
C GLY A 462 6.36 0.94 -1.40
N LYS A 463 5.87 1.90 -0.62
CA LYS A 463 6.15 3.32 -0.84
C LYS A 463 7.42 3.75 -0.11
N ASP A 464 8.07 4.75 -0.69
CA ASP A 464 9.19 5.40 -0.05
C ASP A 464 8.75 6.66 0.70
N SER A 465 8.39 6.50 1.99
CA SER A 465 7.95 7.63 2.81
C SER A 465 8.03 7.31 4.31
N GLY A 466 8.56 8.23 5.11
CA GLY A 466 8.63 8.07 6.57
C GLY A 466 9.34 6.78 6.97
N ASN A 467 8.64 5.90 7.70
CA ASN A 467 9.14 4.58 8.14
C ASN A 467 8.78 3.45 7.15
N SER A 468 8.34 3.78 5.93
CA SER A 468 8.08 2.82 4.85
C SER A 468 9.26 2.79 3.89
N PHE A 469 9.63 1.60 3.43
CA PHE A 469 10.64 1.39 2.39
C PHE A 469 9.97 1.05 1.06
N ALA A 470 10.56 1.51 -0.04
CA ALA A 470 10.21 1.01 -1.35
C ALA A 470 10.43 -0.50 -1.43
N THR A 471 9.60 -1.21 -2.20
CA THR A 471 9.93 -2.58 -2.60
C THR A 471 11.25 -2.56 -3.37
N PRO A 472 12.25 -3.38 -3.00
CA PRO A 472 13.57 -3.32 -3.62
C PRO A 472 13.52 -3.76 -5.09
N TYR A 473 14.31 -3.09 -5.92
CA TYR A 473 14.58 -3.45 -7.31
C TYR A 473 15.59 -4.61 -7.36
N GLY A 474 15.38 -5.60 -8.22
CA GLY A 474 16.36 -6.66 -8.46
C GLY A 474 15.79 -8.02 -8.81
N THR A 475 16.66 -9.03 -8.76
CA THR A 475 16.38 -10.44 -9.03
C THR A 475 16.56 -11.24 -7.74
N PHE A 476 15.47 -11.77 -7.20
CA PHE A 476 15.44 -12.38 -5.87
C PHE A 476 15.05 -13.85 -5.91
N LEU A 477 15.79 -14.71 -5.21
CA LEU A 477 15.36 -16.09 -4.99
C LEU A 477 14.35 -16.13 -3.84
N ILE A 478 13.12 -16.62 -4.09
CA ILE A 478 12.11 -16.78 -3.06
C ILE A 478 12.67 -17.64 -1.92
N ALA A 479 12.58 -17.15 -0.68
CA ALA A 479 13.18 -17.82 0.48
C ALA A 479 12.26 -18.93 1.00
N TYR A 480 11.08 -18.53 1.46
CA TYR A 480 10.06 -19.42 2.01
C TYR A 480 8.71 -18.69 2.02
N SER A 481 7.65 -19.44 2.28
CA SER A 481 6.35 -18.90 2.62
C SER A 481 5.88 -19.36 4.00
N LYS A 482 4.91 -18.65 4.59
CA LYS A 482 4.28 -19.00 5.86
C LYS A 482 2.78 -18.64 5.86
N PRO A 483 1.92 -19.40 6.57
CA PRO A 483 0.48 -19.16 6.57
C PRO A 483 0.08 -17.76 7.05
N VAL A 484 0.80 -17.21 8.03
CA VAL A 484 0.49 -15.91 8.64
C VAL A 484 1.77 -15.12 8.90
N MET A 485 1.76 -13.86 8.50
CA MET A 485 2.71 -12.83 8.91
C MET A 485 2.03 -11.91 9.91
N GLN A 486 2.59 -11.85 11.11
CA GLN A 486 2.12 -10.98 12.18
C GLN A 486 2.85 -9.64 12.16
N TYR A 487 2.14 -8.58 12.53
CA TYR A 487 2.68 -7.22 12.66
C TYR A 487 2.69 -6.80 14.12
N THR A 488 3.81 -6.25 14.57
CA THR A 488 3.95 -5.68 15.91
C THR A 488 3.45 -4.23 15.95
N GLY A 489 2.96 -3.82 17.11
CA GLY A 489 2.64 -2.42 17.41
C GLY A 489 3.91 -1.57 17.53
N SER A 490 3.73 -0.31 17.90
CA SER A 490 4.84 0.64 18.09
C SER A 490 5.83 0.22 19.18
N ASP A 491 5.44 -0.69 20.07
CA ASP A 491 6.27 -1.26 21.11
C ASP A 491 7.21 -2.38 20.61
N ASN A 492 7.09 -2.78 19.33
CA ASN A 492 7.80 -3.90 18.70
C ASN A 492 7.64 -5.24 19.44
N LYS A 493 6.60 -5.39 20.27
CA LYS A 493 6.37 -6.57 21.11
C LYS A 493 4.96 -7.13 20.95
N THR A 494 3.96 -6.25 20.94
CA THR A 494 2.55 -6.68 20.89
C THR A 494 2.14 -6.94 19.45
N VAL A 495 1.62 -8.13 19.15
CA VAL A 495 1.03 -8.40 17.83
C VAL A 495 -0.31 -7.69 17.72
N VAL A 496 -0.44 -6.77 16.76
CA VAL A 496 -1.63 -5.92 16.59
C VAL A 496 -2.42 -6.23 15.32
N GLY A 497 -1.88 -7.06 14.44
CA GLY A 497 -2.54 -7.44 13.20
C GLY A 497 -1.78 -8.52 12.44
N ASP A 498 -2.33 -8.89 11.29
CA ASP A 498 -1.79 -9.95 10.45
C ASP A 498 -2.00 -9.68 8.95
N ALA A 499 -1.29 -10.48 8.16
CA ALA A 499 -1.63 -10.83 6.78
C ALA A 499 -1.39 -12.33 6.59
N LYS A 500 -2.14 -12.94 5.70
CA LYS A 500 -2.08 -14.37 5.41
C LYS A 500 -1.20 -14.66 4.18
N ASN A 501 -0.81 -15.92 4.04
CA ASN A 501 -0.14 -16.49 2.88
C ASN A 501 1.13 -15.70 2.50
N ALA A 502 1.99 -15.43 3.49
CA ALA A 502 3.12 -14.53 3.30
C ALA A 502 4.29 -15.26 2.62
N VAL A 503 4.79 -14.73 1.51
CA VAL A 503 5.93 -15.26 0.75
C VAL A 503 7.10 -14.27 0.86
N ARG A 504 8.22 -14.70 1.45
CA ARG A 504 9.40 -13.84 1.65
C ARG A 504 10.25 -13.78 0.39
N PHE A 505 10.47 -12.57 -0.13
CA PHE A 505 11.29 -12.37 -1.32
C PHE A 505 12.56 -11.55 -1.04
N SER A 506 12.57 -10.60 -0.11
CA SER A 506 13.78 -9.83 0.25
C SER A 506 13.59 -9.09 1.57
N GLY A 507 14.50 -9.31 2.53
CA GLY A 507 14.44 -8.72 3.85
C GLY A 507 13.07 -8.88 4.55
N GLY A 508 12.60 -7.83 5.21
CA GLY A 508 11.24 -7.74 5.73
C GLY A 508 10.14 -7.60 4.66
N GLY A 509 10.47 -7.71 3.38
CA GLY A 509 9.55 -7.67 2.25
C GLY A 509 8.92 -9.03 1.99
N TYR A 510 7.59 -9.07 2.06
CA TYR A 510 6.77 -10.23 1.74
C TYR A 510 5.73 -9.89 0.69
N MET A 511 5.40 -10.85 -0.18
CA MET A 511 4.09 -10.88 -0.81
C MET A 511 3.09 -11.41 0.21
N HIS A 512 1.95 -10.77 0.39
CA HIS A 512 0.96 -11.24 1.36
C HIS A 512 -0.46 -10.75 1.03
N SER A 513 -1.44 -11.29 1.75
CA SER A 513 -2.86 -10.91 1.66
C SER A 513 -3.10 -9.47 2.13
N ILE A 514 -4.32 -8.96 2.09
CA ILE A 514 -4.59 -7.62 2.60
C ILE A 514 -4.37 -7.59 4.12
N PRO A 515 -3.42 -6.76 4.61
CA PRO A 515 -3.13 -6.70 6.04
C PRO A 515 -4.23 -5.97 6.80
N SER A 516 -4.45 -6.33 8.06
CA SER A 516 -5.37 -5.56 8.92
C SER A 516 -5.02 -5.70 10.39
N LEU A 517 -5.23 -4.61 11.14
CA LEU A 517 -5.23 -4.65 12.60
C LEU A 517 -6.39 -5.51 13.10
N PHE A 518 -6.17 -6.24 14.19
CA PHE A 518 -7.21 -7.05 14.83
C PHE A 518 -8.35 -6.17 15.35
N GLU A 519 -8.01 -5.04 15.98
CA GLU A 519 -8.98 -4.14 16.59
C GLU A 519 -9.17 -2.83 15.82
N PRO A 520 -10.39 -2.26 15.81
CA PRO A 520 -11.64 -2.89 16.25
C PRO A 520 -12.07 -4.02 15.32
N LYS A 521 -12.48 -5.18 15.88
CA LYS A 521 -12.90 -6.38 15.13
C LYS A 521 -14.03 -6.10 14.14
N ASN A 522 -15.06 -5.37 14.58
CA ASN A 522 -16.27 -5.09 13.79
C ASN A 522 -16.02 -4.33 12.47
N THR A 523 -14.87 -3.66 12.32
CA THR A 523 -14.52 -2.87 11.13
C THR A 523 -13.36 -3.48 10.35
N ARG A 524 -12.88 -4.66 10.73
CA ARG A 524 -11.72 -5.32 10.10
C ARG A 524 -11.95 -5.58 8.60
N GLU A 525 -13.10 -6.15 8.23
CA GLU A 525 -13.42 -6.42 6.83
C GLU A 525 -13.61 -5.15 6.01
N GLN A 526 -14.23 -4.12 6.58
CA GLN A 526 -14.34 -2.81 5.93
C GLN A 526 -12.98 -2.17 5.66
N ARG A 527 -12.02 -2.27 6.60
CA ARG A 527 -10.64 -1.81 6.41
C ARG A 527 -9.92 -2.59 5.31
N LYS A 528 -10.12 -3.91 5.26
CA LYS A 528 -9.57 -4.76 4.20
C LYS A 528 -10.15 -4.38 2.84
N ALA A 529 -11.47 -4.23 2.73
CA ALA A 529 -12.14 -3.79 1.51
C ALA A 529 -11.67 -2.39 1.05
N ALA A 530 -11.46 -1.45 1.99
CA ALA A 530 -10.91 -0.14 1.67
C ALA A 530 -9.48 -0.19 1.13
N THR A 531 -8.67 -1.14 1.63
CA THR A 531 -7.32 -1.39 1.12
C THR A 531 -7.37 -2.08 -0.25
N ALA A 532 -8.27 -3.06 -0.42
CA ALA A 532 -8.47 -3.78 -1.68
C ALA A 532 -8.75 -2.83 -2.85
N LYS A 533 -9.59 -1.81 -2.62
CA LYS A 533 -9.92 -0.78 -3.63
C LYS A 533 -8.72 0.01 -4.14
N LYS A 534 -7.60 0.04 -3.40
CA LYS A 534 -6.37 0.76 -3.78
C LYS A 534 -5.37 -0.11 -4.53
N ILE A 535 -5.62 -1.41 -4.68
CA ILE A 535 -4.72 -2.31 -5.40
C ILE A 535 -4.60 -1.86 -6.87
N GLY A 536 -3.37 -1.83 -7.38
CA GLY A 536 -3.05 -1.32 -8.71
C GLY A 536 -3.09 0.20 -8.86
N THR A 537 -3.05 0.97 -7.77
CA THR A 537 -3.03 2.45 -7.79
C THR A 537 -1.65 3.00 -7.41
N TYR A 538 -1.44 3.60 -6.25
CA TYR A 538 -0.10 4.03 -5.83
C TYR A 538 0.56 2.99 -4.93
N PRO A 539 1.90 2.97 -4.87
CA PRO A 539 2.60 2.28 -3.79
C PRO A 539 2.09 2.80 -2.44
N GLU A 540 1.69 1.90 -1.56
CA GLU A 540 1.11 2.24 -0.24
C GLU A 540 1.57 1.28 0.86
N SER A 541 2.40 0.31 0.53
CA SER A 541 2.91 -0.69 1.46
C SER A 541 4.18 -0.22 2.18
N HIS A 542 4.63 -0.97 3.18
CA HIS A 542 5.92 -0.80 3.84
C HIS A 542 6.85 -1.93 3.36
N LYS A 543 7.54 -1.76 2.23
CA LYS A 543 8.40 -2.75 1.54
C LYS A 543 7.69 -3.94 0.88
N CYS A 544 6.61 -4.42 1.47
CA CYS A 544 5.86 -5.60 1.03
C CYS A 544 5.10 -5.41 -0.30
N ILE A 545 4.50 -6.50 -0.79
CA ILE A 545 3.64 -6.50 -1.97
C ILE A 545 2.28 -7.07 -1.55
N ARG A 546 1.26 -6.22 -1.55
CA ARG A 546 -0.11 -6.58 -1.14
C ARG A 546 -0.89 -7.11 -2.34
N HIS A 547 -1.60 -8.20 -2.11
CA HIS A 547 -2.46 -8.86 -3.10
C HIS A 547 -3.89 -8.94 -2.60
N TYR A 548 -4.82 -9.25 -3.51
CA TYR A 548 -6.10 -9.82 -3.11
C TYR A 548 -5.88 -11.15 -2.36
N ASP A 549 -6.72 -11.43 -1.37
CA ASP A 549 -6.50 -12.53 -0.42
C ASP A 549 -6.46 -13.91 -1.09
N ASP A 550 -7.29 -14.12 -2.11
CA ASP A 550 -7.39 -15.32 -2.92
C ASP A 550 -6.26 -15.42 -3.97
N GLN A 551 -5.83 -14.30 -4.57
CA GLN A 551 -4.66 -14.25 -5.45
C GLN A 551 -3.41 -14.79 -4.76
N ILE A 552 -3.08 -14.25 -3.58
CA ILE A 552 -1.88 -14.72 -2.86
C ILE A 552 -2.06 -16.14 -2.30
N LYS A 553 -3.29 -16.56 -1.99
CA LYS A 553 -3.54 -17.95 -1.58
C LYS A 553 -3.17 -18.91 -2.70
N PHE A 554 -3.59 -18.60 -3.93
CA PHE A 554 -3.20 -19.36 -5.10
C PHE A 554 -1.67 -19.41 -5.27
N ILE A 555 -0.99 -18.26 -5.22
CA ILE A 555 0.49 -18.19 -5.35
C ILE A 555 1.19 -19.01 -4.27
N TYR A 556 0.73 -18.89 -3.02
CA TYR A 556 1.23 -19.63 -1.88
C TYR A 556 1.08 -21.15 -2.04
N ASP A 557 -0.02 -21.62 -2.63
CA ASP A 557 -0.23 -23.04 -2.92
C ASP A 557 0.62 -23.49 -4.11
N TRP A 558 0.67 -22.69 -5.18
CA TRP A 558 1.42 -22.97 -6.41
C TRP A 558 2.93 -23.11 -6.16
N LEU A 559 3.50 -22.32 -5.24
CA LEU A 559 4.90 -22.47 -4.79
C LEU A 559 5.19 -23.83 -4.17
N GLY A 560 4.16 -24.51 -3.63
CA GLY A 560 4.29 -25.81 -2.97
C GLY A 560 4.97 -25.74 -1.60
N ASN A 561 5.41 -26.90 -1.10
CA ASN A 561 6.15 -27.03 0.15
C ASN A 561 7.13 -28.21 0.11
N SER A 562 8.43 -27.93 -0.03
CA SER A 562 9.49 -28.96 0.07
C SER A 562 9.92 -29.25 1.51
N THR A 563 9.40 -28.50 2.50
CA THR A 563 9.73 -28.66 3.93
C THR A 563 8.48 -28.88 4.79
N PRO A 564 7.70 -29.95 4.54
CA PRO A 564 6.54 -30.28 5.38
C PRO A 564 6.97 -30.52 6.83
N GLY A 565 6.20 -29.96 7.78
CA GLY A 565 6.48 -30.11 9.22
C GLY A 565 7.59 -29.22 9.78
N HIS A 566 8.07 -28.21 9.02
CA HIS A 566 9.02 -27.24 9.55
C HIS A 566 8.49 -26.60 10.85
N LYS A 567 9.31 -26.56 11.90
CA LYS A 567 8.90 -26.15 13.26
C LYS A 567 8.29 -24.74 13.30
N GLU A 568 8.81 -23.84 12.46
CA GLU A 568 8.34 -22.45 12.36
C GLU A 568 7.21 -22.25 11.34
N GLY A 569 6.71 -23.34 10.74
CA GLY A 569 5.67 -23.30 9.71
C GLY A 569 6.12 -22.75 8.35
N PHE A 570 7.43 -22.69 8.12
CA PHE A 570 8.01 -22.27 6.85
C PHE A 570 7.85 -23.34 5.78
N ARG A 571 7.55 -22.88 4.57
CA ARG A 571 7.36 -23.70 3.38
C ARG A 571 8.30 -23.20 2.31
N VAL A 572 9.39 -23.93 2.08
CA VAL A 572 10.30 -23.65 0.98
C VAL A 572 9.62 -24.07 -0.33
N PRO A 573 9.73 -23.28 -1.42
CA PRO A 573 9.18 -23.68 -2.72
C PRO A 573 9.63 -25.07 -3.15
N THR A 574 8.78 -25.83 -3.85
CA THR A 574 9.12 -27.17 -4.37
C THR A 574 10.14 -27.14 -5.49
N VAL A 575 10.21 -26.01 -6.21
CA VAL A 575 11.21 -25.74 -7.22
C VAL A 575 11.74 -24.31 -7.02
N PRO A 576 13.03 -24.03 -7.32
CA PRO A 576 13.56 -22.67 -7.27
C PRO A 576 12.68 -21.71 -8.07
N THR A 577 12.19 -20.67 -7.42
CA THR A 577 11.32 -19.65 -8.02
C THR A 577 11.97 -18.29 -7.84
N VAL A 578 12.07 -17.53 -8.92
CA VAL A 578 12.75 -16.23 -8.93
C VAL A 578 11.73 -15.10 -9.07
N MET A 579 11.87 -14.07 -8.24
CA MET A 579 11.13 -12.83 -8.35
C MET A 579 11.97 -11.76 -9.05
N LEU A 580 11.39 -11.12 -10.06
CA LEU A 580 11.95 -9.99 -10.79
C LEU A 580 11.16 -8.74 -10.40
N VAL A 581 11.84 -7.73 -9.84
CA VAL A 581 11.19 -6.47 -9.46
C VAL A 581 11.79 -5.31 -10.25
N LYS A 582 10.93 -4.59 -10.97
CA LYS A 582 11.25 -3.37 -11.74
C LYS A 582 10.84 -2.10 -11.01
#